data_AF-A0A5S9M1Q6-F1
#
_entry.id   AF-A0A5S9M1Q6-F1
#
_cell.length_a   1.000
_cell.length_b   1.000
_cell.length_c   1.000
_cell.angle_alpha   90.00
_cell.angle_beta   90.00
_cell.angle_gamma   90.00
#
_symmetry.space_group_name_H-M   'P 1'
#
loop_
_entity.id
_entity.type
_entity.pdbx_description
1 polymer ?
#
loop_
_entity_poly.entity_id
_entity_poly.type
_entity_poly.pdbx_seq_one_letter_code
_entity_poly.pdbx_strand_id
1 'polypeptide(L)'
;MSISKLKKEAKLTVYDSSGNELPVEVSPSVVDITVPISSPSKKVPFKIERTGSLPEGISISSIETSPSEVTVYGSQKVLDALDFIDGVKLDLSKIKDDTEIDADIPLPDGVKKVSPETVKIKVKVATAEKKKIDNVPISVVGLSKDLTSDFCEPLFWTAHVNSKGIKECD
;
A
#
# COMPACT_ATOMS: atom_id res chain seq x y z
N MET A 1 -16.42 12.32 0.07
CA MET A 1 -16.60 12.71 -1.35
C MET A 1 -17.16 14.13 -1.37
N SER A 2 -16.36 15.12 -1.78
CA SER A 2 -16.84 16.50 -1.91
C SER A 2 -17.37 16.68 -3.33
N ILE A 3 -18.70 16.78 -3.48
CA ILE A 3 -19.34 17.06 -4.77
C ILE A 3 -19.44 18.59 -4.89
N SER A 4 -18.60 19.18 -5.72
CA SER A 4 -18.74 20.60 -6.08
C SER A 4 -19.91 20.73 -7.06
N LYS A 5 -20.96 21.47 -6.68
CA LYS A 5 -22.13 21.74 -7.53
C LYS A 5 -21.91 23.04 -8.29
N LEU A 6 -21.86 22.99 -9.62
CA LEU A 6 -21.97 24.18 -10.46
C LEU A 6 -23.45 24.43 -10.74
N LYS A 7 -23.96 25.58 -10.33
CA LYS A 7 -25.34 26.02 -10.62
C LYS A 7 -25.35 26.81 -11.92
N LYS A 8 -26.18 26.40 -12.88
CA LYS A 8 -26.51 27.20 -14.06
C LYS A 8 -28.01 27.38 -14.15
N GLU A 9 -28.40 28.61 -14.44
CA GLU A 9 -29.78 29.00 -14.70
C GLU A 9 -30.04 28.93 -16.19
N ALA A 10 -31.09 28.22 -16.60
CA ALA A 10 -31.53 28.17 -17.99
C ALA A 10 -32.96 28.71 -18.11
N LYS A 11 -33.16 29.63 -19.07
CA LYS A 11 -34.48 30.18 -19.40
C LYS A 11 -35.25 29.17 -20.24
N LEU A 12 -36.49 28.87 -19.87
CA LEU A 12 -37.36 27.99 -20.63
C LEU A 12 -38.07 28.75 -21.75
N THR A 13 -38.05 28.19 -22.96
CA THR A 13 -38.79 28.67 -24.14
C THR A 13 -39.65 27.53 -24.66
N VAL A 14 -40.91 27.80 -24.98
CA VAL A 14 -41.88 26.80 -25.45
C VAL A 14 -42.06 26.95 -26.94
N TYR A 15 -42.07 25.83 -27.65
CA TYR A 15 -42.24 25.76 -29.10
C TYR A 15 -43.47 24.92 -29.44
N ASP A 16 -44.16 25.28 -30.53
CA ASP A 16 -45.26 24.47 -31.09
C ASP A 16 -44.72 23.28 -31.93
N SER A 17 -45.62 22.44 -32.45
CA SER A 17 -45.24 21.29 -33.29
C SER A 17 -44.59 21.66 -34.63
N SER A 18 -44.65 22.94 -35.02
CA SER A 18 -44.03 23.50 -36.22
C SER A 18 -42.72 24.24 -35.93
N GLY A 19 -42.29 24.29 -34.66
CA GLY A 19 -41.07 24.95 -34.23
C GLY A 19 -41.18 26.46 -34.03
N ASN A 20 -42.39 27.03 -33.94
CA ASN A 20 -42.57 28.45 -33.63
C ASN A 20 -42.58 28.68 -32.12
N GLU A 21 -41.96 29.77 -31.67
CA GLU A 21 -41.99 30.18 -30.26
C GLU A 21 -43.40 30.58 -29.83
N LEU A 22 -43.88 29.98 -28.74
CA LEU A 22 -45.18 30.28 -28.14
C LEU A 22 -45.00 31.27 -26.98
N PRO A 23 -45.71 32.41 -26.98
CA PRO A 23 -45.67 33.37 -25.88
C PRO A 23 -46.54 32.90 -24.71
N VAL A 24 -46.11 31.83 -24.03
CA VAL A 24 -46.79 31.27 -22.85
C VAL A 24 -46.03 31.57 -21.57
N GLU A 25 -46.75 31.84 -20.48
CA GLU A 25 -46.13 32.01 -19.16
C GLU A 25 -45.69 30.65 -18.61
N VAL A 26 -44.38 30.42 -18.60
CA VAL A 26 -43.77 29.22 -18.03
C VAL A 26 -43.42 29.48 -16.56
N SER A 27 -43.99 28.69 -15.65
CA SER A 27 -43.68 28.75 -14.22
C SER A 27 -43.23 27.38 -13.71
N PRO A 28 -41.97 27.23 -13.23
CA PRO A 28 -40.95 28.27 -13.10
C PRO A 28 -40.27 28.62 -14.44
N SER A 29 -39.92 29.89 -14.63
CA SER A 29 -39.24 30.38 -15.84
C SER A 29 -37.75 30.04 -15.92
N VAL A 30 -37.19 29.57 -14.79
CA VAL A 30 -35.79 29.18 -14.62
C VAL A 30 -35.75 27.83 -13.92
N VAL A 31 -34.92 26.94 -14.44
CA VAL A 31 -34.61 25.65 -13.80
C VAL A 31 -33.15 25.60 -13.38
N ASP A 32 -32.90 25.05 -12.19
CA ASP A 32 -31.56 24.79 -11.68
C ASP A 32 -30.93 23.57 -12.38
N ILE A 33 -29.92 23.80 -13.19
CA ILE A 33 -29.11 22.71 -13.77
C ILE A 33 -27.92 22.48 -12.83
N THR A 34 -27.87 21.30 -12.20
CA THR A 34 -26.71 20.85 -11.42
C THR A 34 -25.85 19.93 -12.28
N VAL A 35 -24.66 20.37 -12.66
CA VAL A 35 -23.66 19.50 -13.30
C VAL A 35 -22.75 18.92 -12.20
N PRO A 36 -22.74 17.60 -11.97
CA PRO A 36 -21.84 17.00 -11.01
C PRO A 36 -20.40 17.00 -11.56
N ILE A 37 -19.49 17.74 -10.93
CA ILE A 37 -18.07 17.67 -11.24
C ILE A 37 -17.47 16.59 -10.32
N SER A 38 -17.16 15.43 -10.89
CA SER A 38 -16.42 14.39 -10.18
C SER A 38 -14.92 14.53 -10.50
N SER A 39 -14.11 14.71 -9.47
CA SER A 39 -12.65 14.66 -9.63
C SER A 39 -12.24 13.21 -9.92
N PRO A 40 -11.45 12.94 -10.98
CA PRO A 40 -10.92 11.62 -11.25
C PRO A 40 -10.16 11.10 -10.02
N SER A 41 -10.36 9.81 -9.70
CA SER A 41 -9.67 9.15 -8.62
C SER A 41 -9.34 7.70 -8.96
N LYS A 42 -8.27 7.19 -8.36
CA LYS A 42 -7.81 5.81 -8.51
C LYS A 42 -7.43 5.25 -7.14
N LYS A 43 -7.77 3.99 -6.87
CA LYS A 43 -7.25 3.27 -5.70
C LYS A 43 -5.94 2.62 -6.08
N VAL A 44 -4.91 2.84 -5.27
CA VAL A 44 -3.59 2.26 -5.49
C VAL A 44 -3.04 1.70 -4.18
N PRO A 45 -2.30 0.58 -4.23
CA PRO A 45 -1.55 0.10 -3.09
C PRO A 45 -0.33 1.00 -2.80
N PHE A 46 0.22 0.90 -1.59
CA PHE A 46 1.45 1.59 -1.20
C PHE A 46 2.52 0.60 -0.75
N LYS A 47 3.78 0.99 -0.90
CA LYS A 47 4.95 0.22 -0.45
C LYS A 47 5.51 0.82 0.84
N ILE A 48 5.77 -0.06 1.80
CA ILE A 48 6.33 0.31 3.09
C ILE A 48 7.84 0.09 3.04
N GLU A 49 8.59 1.16 3.22
CA GLU A 49 10.04 1.13 3.39
C GLU A 49 10.38 1.00 4.87
N ARG A 50 11.01 -0.12 5.24
CA ARG A 50 11.43 -0.35 6.62
C ARG A 50 12.78 0.29 6.83
N THR A 51 12.87 1.20 7.79
CA THR A 51 14.11 1.87 8.18
C THR A 51 14.54 1.48 9.59
N GLY A 52 15.84 1.42 9.81
CA GLY A 52 16.41 1.01 11.10
C GLY A 52 16.53 -0.51 11.26
N SER A 53 16.69 -0.96 12.49
CA SER A 53 16.83 -2.39 12.83
C SER A 53 16.00 -2.70 14.07
N LEU A 54 15.42 -3.90 14.10
CA LEU A 54 14.69 -4.36 15.28
C LEU A 54 15.66 -4.53 16.46
N PRO A 55 15.20 -4.27 17.70
CA PRO A 55 15.97 -4.61 18.90
C PRO A 55 16.31 -6.10 18.94
N GLU A 56 17.44 -6.45 19.59
CA GLU A 56 17.84 -7.85 19.72
C GLU A 56 16.81 -8.69 20.49
N GLY A 57 16.64 -9.95 20.08
CA GLY A 57 15.73 -10.90 20.72
C GLY A 57 14.28 -10.84 20.22
N ILE A 58 13.99 -10.00 19.22
CA ILE A 58 12.64 -9.79 18.69
C ILE A 58 12.64 -9.97 17.17
N SER A 59 11.61 -10.62 16.64
CA SER A 59 11.33 -10.75 15.21
C SER A 59 9.91 -10.30 14.92
N ILE A 60 9.68 -9.76 13.73
CA ILE A 60 8.32 -9.44 13.28
C ILE A 60 7.62 -10.75 12.91
N SER A 61 6.46 -10.98 13.53
CA SER A 61 5.58 -12.11 13.23
C SER A 61 4.63 -11.77 12.07
N SER A 62 4.00 -10.59 12.13
CA SER A 62 3.08 -10.14 11.08
C SER A 62 3.02 -8.61 11.01
N ILE A 63 2.72 -8.09 9.81
CA ILE A 63 2.45 -6.67 9.57
C ILE A 63 1.10 -6.58 8.87
N GLU A 64 0.16 -5.90 9.50
CA GLU A 64 -1.19 -5.68 8.97
C GLU A 64 -1.40 -4.18 8.75
N THR A 65 -1.88 -3.79 7.57
CA THR A 65 -2.18 -2.39 7.25
C THR A 65 -3.66 -2.17 7.06
N SER A 66 -4.19 -1.12 7.68
CA SER A 66 -5.58 -0.73 7.54
C SER A 66 -5.70 0.77 7.30
N PRO A 67 -6.16 1.20 6.11
CA PRO A 67 -6.45 0.41 4.90
C PRO A 67 -5.19 -0.10 4.16
N SER A 68 -5.33 -1.13 3.31
CA SER A 68 -4.25 -1.65 2.44
C SER A 68 -4.07 -0.87 1.13
N GLU A 69 -5.07 -0.07 0.76
CA GLU A 69 -5.08 0.76 -0.44
C GLU A 69 -5.56 2.15 -0.09
N VAL A 70 -5.07 3.14 -0.83
CA VAL A 70 -5.47 4.53 -0.65
C VAL A 70 -6.02 5.11 -1.94
N THR A 71 -6.93 6.07 -1.80
CA THR A 71 -7.57 6.74 -2.94
C THR A 71 -6.78 7.99 -3.28
N VAL A 72 -6.28 8.05 -4.50
CA VAL A 72 -5.51 9.15 -5.05
C VAL A 72 -6.40 9.95 -6.00
N TYR A 73 -6.38 11.27 -5.86
CA TYR A 73 -7.10 12.21 -6.71
C TYR A 73 -6.10 13.03 -7.51
N GLY A 74 -6.28 13.10 -8.81
CA GLY A 74 -5.32 13.72 -9.71
C GLY A 74 -5.87 13.93 -11.11
N SER A 75 -5.00 14.37 -12.02
CA SER A 75 -5.33 14.37 -13.44
C SER A 75 -5.33 12.95 -13.99
N GLN A 76 -6.19 12.64 -14.96
CA GLN A 76 -6.32 11.30 -15.52
C GLN A 76 -4.96 10.73 -15.99
N LYS A 77 -4.15 11.55 -16.67
CA LYS A 77 -2.80 11.18 -17.13
C LYS A 77 -1.87 10.72 -16.00
N VAL A 78 -1.95 11.36 -14.83
CA VAL A 78 -1.13 10.99 -13.66
C VAL A 78 -1.67 9.73 -13.00
N LEU A 79 -2.99 9.62 -12.86
CA LEU A 79 -3.63 8.43 -12.27
C LEU A 79 -3.36 7.17 -13.10
N ASP A 80 -3.37 7.29 -14.44
CA ASP A 80 -3.11 6.17 -15.32
C ASP A 80 -1.66 5.66 -15.21
N ALA A 81 -0.69 6.58 -14.98
CA ALA A 81 0.71 6.23 -14.79
C ALA A 81 1.07 5.79 -13.35
N LEU A 82 0.19 6.05 -12.37
CA LEU A 82 0.44 5.74 -10.96
C LEU A 82 -0.02 4.30 -10.63
N ASP A 83 0.92 3.39 -10.43
CA ASP A 83 0.64 2.00 -10.05
C ASP A 83 0.70 1.77 -8.54
N PHE A 84 1.64 2.41 -7.84
CA PHE A 84 1.83 2.31 -6.40
C PHE A 84 2.36 3.63 -5.83
N ILE A 85 2.16 3.84 -4.52
CA ILE A 85 2.77 4.95 -3.77
C ILE A 85 4.00 4.44 -3.02
N ASP A 86 5.14 5.09 -3.24
CA ASP A 86 6.38 4.84 -2.49
C ASP A 86 6.58 5.88 -1.37
N GLY A 87 7.55 5.62 -0.49
CA GLY A 87 8.01 6.58 0.51
C GLY A 87 7.28 6.53 1.85
N VAL A 88 6.41 5.55 2.08
CA VAL A 88 5.84 5.28 3.41
C VAL A 88 6.91 4.62 4.27
N LYS A 89 7.50 5.38 5.19
CA LYS A 89 8.60 4.90 6.05
C LYS A 89 8.09 4.35 7.36
N LEU A 90 8.56 3.16 7.74
CA LEU A 90 8.29 2.52 9.02
C LEU A 90 9.61 2.32 9.78
N ASP A 91 9.78 3.04 10.90
CA ASP A 91 10.94 2.91 11.77
C ASP A 91 10.79 1.71 12.72
N LEU A 92 11.60 0.68 12.48
CA LEU A 92 11.58 -0.55 13.27
C LEU A 92 12.28 -0.42 14.63
N SER A 93 13.12 0.60 14.81
CA SER A 93 13.97 0.76 16.01
C SER A 93 13.14 1.07 17.26
N LYS A 94 11.91 1.57 17.07
CA LYS A 94 10.97 1.94 18.14
C LYS A 94 10.03 0.79 18.52
N ILE A 95 10.05 -0.31 17.77
CA ILE A 95 9.12 -1.43 17.95
C ILE A 95 9.74 -2.42 18.94
N LYS A 96 9.17 -2.50 20.15
CA LYS A 96 9.56 -3.45 21.20
C LYS A 96 8.49 -4.51 21.47
N ASP A 97 7.23 -4.16 21.25
CA ASP A 97 6.07 -4.99 21.51
C ASP A 97 5.03 -4.76 20.40
N ASP A 98 3.94 -5.53 20.44
CA ASP A 98 2.80 -5.36 19.54
C ASP A 98 2.29 -3.92 19.60
N THR A 99 2.34 -3.23 18.47
CA THR A 99 2.04 -1.80 18.43
C THR A 99 1.35 -1.41 17.13
N GLU A 100 0.57 -0.33 17.21
CA GLU A 100 -0.05 0.31 16.05
C GLU A 100 0.66 1.63 15.79
N ILE A 101 1.16 1.79 14.58
CA ILE A 101 1.89 2.99 14.14
C ILE A 101 1.09 3.64 13.03
N ASP A 102 0.78 4.93 13.19
CA ASP A 102 0.25 5.75 12.12
C ASP A 102 1.41 6.20 11.21
N ALA A 103 1.31 5.88 9.93
CA ALA A 103 2.26 6.33 8.91
C ALA A 103 1.59 7.30 7.95
N ASP A 104 2.28 8.40 7.66
CA ASP A 104 1.83 9.42 6.71
C ASP A 104 2.15 8.97 5.27
N ILE A 105 1.22 9.22 4.35
CA ILE A 105 1.39 8.87 2.94
C ILE A 105 1.90 10.09 2.19
N PRO A 106 3.13 10.04 1.65
CA PRO A 106 3.67 11.14 0.87
C PRO A 106 2.82 11.35 -0.39
N LEU A 107 2.64 12.62 -0.78
CA LEU A 107 1.95 12.98 -2.02
C LEU A 107 2.91 12.79 -3.21
N PRO A 108 2.61 11.86 -4.15
CA PRO A 108 3.41 11.71 -5.37
C PRO A 108 3.29 12.95 -6.28
N ASP A 109 4.26 13.13 -7.17
CA ASP A 109 4.23 14.22 -8.15
C ASP A 109 2.98 14.17 -9.04
N GLY A 110 2.31 15.32 -9.17
CA GLY A 110 1.10 15.46 -9.99
C GLY A 110 -0.19 14.94 -9.33
N VAL A 111 -0.11 14.42 -8.10
CA VAL A 111 -1.28 14.09 -7.27
C VAL A 111 -1.79 15.34 -6.57
N LYS A 112 -3.11 15.56 -6.61
CA LYS A 112 -3.75 16.69 -5.92
C LYS A 112 -4.10 16.36 -4.48
N LYS A 113 -4.51 15.12 -4.20
CA LYS A 113 -4.93 14.68 -2.87
C LYS A 113 -4.83 13.16 -2.73
N VAL A 114 -4.49 12.71 -1.52
CA VAL A 114 -4.58 11.31 -1.11
C VAL A 114 -5.58 11.19 0.04
N SER A 115 -6.32 10.08 0.10
CA SER A 115 -7.27 9.80 1.18
C SER A 115 -7.31 8.30 1.48
N PRO A 116 -7.12 7.89 2.76
CA PRO A 116 -6.70 8.73 3.88
C PRO A 116 -5.25 9.24 3.74
N GLU A 117 -4.91 10.34 4.42
CA GLU A 117 -3.53 10.88 4.45
C GLU A 117 -2.63 10.05 5.38
N THR A 118 -3.23 9.40 6.38
CA THR A 118 -2.55 8.50 7.31
C THR A 118 -3.12 7.09 7.24
N VAL A 119 -2.25 6.09 7.39
CA VAL A 119 -2.60 4.67 7.44
C VAL A 119 -2.13 4.04 8.74
N LYS A 120 -2.93 3.13 9.29
CA LYS A 120 -2.56 2.37 10.48
C LYS A 120 -1.81 1.11 10.09
N ILE A 121 -0.62 0.95 10.66
CA ILE A 121 0.21 -0.24 10.50
C ILE A 121 0.27 -0.94 11.86
N LYS A 122 -0.35 -2.11 11.97
CA LYS A 122 -0.22 -2.98 13.14
C LYS A 122 0.96 -3.90 12.93
N VAL A 123 1.92 -3.86 13.84
CA VAL A 123 3.09 -4.74 13.83
C VAL A 123 2.96 -5.69 15.00
N LYS A 124 2.91 -6.99 14.70
CA LYS A 124 2.98 -8.05 15.70
C LYS A 124 4.40 -8.58 15.78
N VAL A 125 4.95 -8.65 16.98
CA VAL A 125 6.29 -9.16 17.23
C VAL A 125 6.25 -10.49 17.97
N ALA A 126 7.28 -11.29 17.77
CA ALA A 126 7.51 -12.55 18.47
C ALA A 126 8.95 -12.57 18.97
N THR A 127 9.20 -13.34 20.04
CA THR A 127 10.54 -13.56 20.54
C THR A 127 11.37 -14.35 19.53
N ALA A 128 12.51 -13.80 19.15
CA ALA A 128 13.42 -14.45 18.22
C ALA A 128 14.44 -15.28 19.01
N GLU A 129 14.22 -16.60 19.07
CA GLU A 129 15.22 -17.52 19.62
C GLU A 129 16.25 -17.85 18.53
N LYS A 130 17.47 -17.33 18.68
CA LYS A 130 18.61 -17.76 17.87
C LYS A 130 19.02 -19.18 18.30
N LYS A 131 18.51 -20.21 17.63
CA LYS A 131 19.04 -21.57 17.78
C LYS A 131 20.30 -21.70 16.94
N LYS A 132 21.45 -21.71 17.61
CA LYS A 132 22.73 -22.10 17.00
C LYS A 132 22.67 -23.61 16.75
N ILE A 133 22.71 -24.02 15.49
CA ILE A 133 22.86 -25.43 15.14
C ILE A 133 24.36 -25.68 15.07
N ASP A 134 24.92 -26.06 16.21
CA ASP A 134 26.28 -26.57 16.28
C ASP A 134 26.27 -28.06 15.87
N ASN A 135 27.33 -28.51 15.20
CA ASN A 135 27.56 -29.92 14.85
C ASN A 135 26.60 -30.50 13.77
N VAL A 136 26.45 -29.80 12.64
CA VAL A 136 25.87 -30.42 11.43
C VAL A 136 26.90 -31.40 10.84
N PRO A 137 26.64 -32.72 10.81
CA PRO A 137 27.59 -33.68 10.23
C PRO A 137 27.67 -33.45 8.71
N ILE A 138 28.81 -32.96 8.23
CA ILE A 138 29.06 -32.78 6.80
C ILE A 138 29.72 -34.05 6.28
N SER A 139 29.08 -34.73 5.33
CA SER A 139 29.67 -35.88 4.64
C SER A 139 30.12 -35.45 3.25
N VAL A 140 31.42 -35.55 2.96
CA VAL A 140 31.93 -35.26 1.62
C VAL A 140 31.85 -36.54 0.78
N VAL A 141 30.98 -36.53 -0.22
CA VAL A 141 30.84 -37.62 -1.20
C VAL A 141 31.65 -37.27 -2.46
N GLY A 142 32.47 -38.20 -2.94
CA GLY A 142 33.19 -38.07 -4.22
C GLY A 142 34.64 -37.60 -4.15
N LEU A 143 35.32 -37.62 -2.99
CA LEU A 143 36.76 -37.36 -2.93
C LEU A 143 37.56 -38.53 -3.51
N SER A 144 38.47 -38.22 -4.44
CA SER A 144 39.50 -39.17 -4.93
C SER A 144 40.51 -39.49 -3.82
N LYS A 145 41.08 -40.71 -3.84
CA LYS A 145 41.89 -41.31 -2.76
C LYS A 145 43.15 -40.52 -2.37
N ASP A 146 43.58 -39.59 -3.20
CA ASP A 146 44.82 -38.82 -3.05
C ASP A 146 44.60 -37.39 -2.51
N LEU A 147 43.37 -37.02 -2.15
CA LEU A 147 43.03 -35.70 -1.62
C LEU A 147 42.63 -35.77 -0.14
N THR A 148 43.12 -34.81 0.64
CA THR A 148 42.76 -34.62 2.05
C THR A 148 41.90 -33.36 2.16
N SER A 149 40.70 -33.47 2.73
CA SER A 149 39.85 -32.30 3.02
C SER A 149 40.20 -31.74 4.40
N ASP A 150 40.71 -30.50 4.43
CA ASP A 150 40.91 -29.75 5.67
C ASP A 150 39.83 -28.67 5.75
N PHE A 151 39.04 -28.69 6.82
CA PHE A 151 38.03 -27.67 7.09
C PHE A 151 38.65 -26.59 7.97
N CYS A 152 39.04 -25.47 7.36
CA CYS A 152 39.60 -24.33 8.09
C CYS A 152 38.47 -23.61 8.86
N GLU A 153 38.50 -23.68 10.19
CA GLU A 153 37.65 -22.88 11.07
C GLU A 153 38.18 -21.44 11.22
N PRO A 154 37.31 -20.45 11.49
CA PRO A 154 35.86 -20.56 11.59
C PRO A 154 35.17 -20.34 10.24
N LEU A 155 34.29 -21.27 9.89
CA LEU A 155 33.42 -21.24 8.71
C LEU A 155 32.34 -20.16 8.88
N PHE A 156 32.50 -18.99 8.25
CA PHE A 156 31.44 -17.99 8.09
C PHE A 156 30.65 -18.18 6.79
N TRP A 157 30.30 -19.41 6.43
CA TRP A 157 29.32 -19.62 5.36
C TRP A 157 27.90 -19.65 5.94
N THR A 158 27.15 -18.56 5.75
CA THR A 158 25.71 -18.51 6.02
C THR A 158 24.98 -19.23 4.88
N ALA A 159 24.67 -20.51 5.07
CA ALA A 159 23.70 -21.20 4.22
C ALA A 159 22.29 -20.73 4.58
N HIS A 160 21.66 -19.93 3.70
CA HIS A 160 20.24 -19.60 3.82
C HIS A 160 19.40 -20.82 3.45
N VAL A 161 18.90 -21.55 4.46
CA VAL A 161 17.85 -22.56 4.27
C VAL A 161 16.52 -21.93 4.67
N ASN A 162 15.62 -21.77 3.70
CA ASN A 162 14.27 -21.30 3.94
C ASN A 162 13.34 -22.53 3.95
N SER A 163 13.07 -23.09 5.13
CA SER A 163 12.14 -24.22 5.27
C SER A 163 10.77 -23.72 5.73
N LYS A 164 9.78 -23.74 4.84
CA LYS A 164 8.38 -23.48 5.17
C LYS A 164 7.71 -24.82 5.49
N GLY A 165 7.54 -25.12 6.78
CA GLY A 165 6.83 -26.30 7.25
C GLY A 165 5.55 -25.91 7.98
N ILE A 166 4.40 -26.42 7.53
CA ILE A 166 3.15 -26.42 8.29
C ILE A 166 3.13 -27.75 9.04
N LYS A 167 2.98 -27.70 10.38
CA LYS A 167 2.76 -28.91 11.19
C LYS A 167 1.35 -29.41 10.94
N GLU A 168 1.24 -30.56 10.26
CA GLU A 168 0.06 -31.41 10.35
C GLU A 168 0.35 -32.43 11.46
N CYS A 169 -0.50 -32.45 12.49
CA CYS A 169 -0.44 -33.45 13.56
C CYS A 169 -1.21 -34.70 13.10
N ASP A 170 -0.68 -35.88 13.41
CA ASP A 170 -1.44 -37.13 13.56
C ASP A 170 -1.19 -37.66 14.98
#